data_AF-A0A965YSN8-F1
#
_entry.id   AF-A0A965YSN8-F1
#
_cell.length_a   1.000
_cell.length_b   1.000
_cell.length_c   1.000
_cell.angle_alpha   90.00
_cell.angle_beta   90.00
_cell.angle_gamma   90.00
#
_symmetry.space_group_name_H-M   'P 1'
#
loop_
_entity.id
_entity.type
_entity.pdbx_description
1 polymer ?
#
loop_
_entity_poly.entity_id
_entity_poly.type
_entity_poly.pdbx_seq_one_letter_code
_entity_poly.pdbx_strand_id
1 'polypeptide(L)'
;MKYFELKCTAYMKKNRAFEESFELLSKYISFSMYQNGKSEVHQKEGFKYYVFGGLLPIEPEKVYQQGNLYHFTIRSLDETLIDTLSQTLRQNVNNENLQVVETHKKTVPQFFITELYSATPIIVSIENGKYWTMQESGDIMQLQRQLHENAEKKYKSFFGESLHVKDNFIQLIEIKNKVPQNIVIHKDGKSIRFFGNKFRIALNEDEVSQKLAFVTLACGMGEKNSYGAGFMLGKGMR
;
A
#
# COMPACT_ATOMS: atom_id res chain seq x y z
N MET A 1 -16.93 3.58 -9.40
CA MET A 1 -15.48 3.93 -9.50
C MET A 1 -14.71 2.80 -10.17
N LYS A 2 -13.42 3.01 -10.50
CA LYS A 2 -12.50 1.94 -10.93
C LYS A 2 -11.11 2.22 -10.35
N TYR A 3 -10.30 1.17 -10.15
CA TYR A 3 -8.88 1.31 -9.87
C TYR A 3 -8.06 0.49 -10.88
N PHE A 4 -6.76 0.75 -10.92
CA PHE A 4 -5.83 0.11 -11.83
C PHE A 4 -4.81 -0.70 -11.02
N GLU A 5 -4.64 -1.96 -11.41
CA GLU A 5 -3.68 -2.89 -10.84
C GLU A 5 -2.58 -3.15 -11.87
N LEU A 6 -1.33 -2.90 -11.48
CA LEU A 6 -0.15 -3.25 -12.26
C LEU A 6 0.53 -4.43 -11.61
N LYS A 7 0.47 -5.59 -12.27
CA LYS A 7 1.24 -6.77 -11.87
C LYS A 7 2.61 -6.70 -12.51
N CYS A 8 3.64 -6.91 -11.72
CA CYS A 8 5.03 -6.79 -12.15
C CYS A 8 5.76 -8.10 -11.90
N THR A 9 6.57 -8.54 -12.86
CA THR A 9 7.54 -9.62 -12.69
C THR A 9 8.94 -8.98 -12.60
N ALA A 10 9.64 -9.22 -11.50
CA ALA A 10 10.96 -8.69 -11.20
C ALA A 10 12.01 -9.81 -11.15
N TYR A 11 13.06 -9.65 -11.94
CA TYR A 11 14.27 -10.45 -11.87
C TYR A 11 15.21 -9.88 -10.81
N MET A 12 15.64 -10.70 -9.86
CA MET A 12 16.60 -10.29 -8.82
C MET A 12 18.03 -10.43 -9.32
N LYS A 13 18.78 -9.33 -9.26
CA LYS A 13 20.19 -9.29 -9.67
C LYS A 13 21.16 -9.54 -8.53
N LYS A 14 20.70 -9.35 -7.29
CA LYS A 14 21.48 -9.56 -6.05
C LYS A 14 20.57 -10.19 -5.00
N ASN A 15 21.16 -10.99 -4.12
CA ASN A 15 20.47 -11.47 -2.93
C ASN A 15 20.04 -10.29 -2.05
N ARG A 16 18.80 -10.31 -1.56
CA ARG A 16 18.26 -9.26 -0.70
C ARG A 16 17.45 -9.84 0.44
N ALA A 17 17.64 -9.32 1.64
CA ALA A 17 16.89 -9.77 2.79
C ALA A 17 15.41 -9.36 2.65
N PHE A 18 14.52 -10.18 3.18
CA PHE A 18 13.08 -9.90 3.18
C PHE A 18 12.76 -8.52 3.80
N GLU A 19 13.46 -8.17 4.89
CA GLU A 19 13.27 -6.89 5.58
C GLU A 19 13.62 -5.66 4.74
N GLU A 20 14.55 -5.79 3.78
CA GLU A 20 14.98 -4.72 2.88
C GLU A 20 14.03 -4.54 1.69
N SER A 21 13.18 -5.53 1.42
CA SER A 21 12.42 -5.60 0.17
C SER A 21 11.43 -4.47 -0.04
N PHE A 22 10.77 -4.00 1.04
CA PHE A 22 9.85 -2.87 0.96
C PHE A 22 10.58 -1.56 0.64
N GLU A 23 11.73 -1.31 1.28
CA GLU A 23 12.55 -0.16 0.98
C GLU A 23 13.09 -0.22 -0.46
N LEU A 24 13.57 -1.40 -0.87
CA LEU A 24 14.06 -1.64 -2.22
C LEU A 24 12.98 -1.33 -3.27
N LEU A 25 11.78 -1.88 -3.12
CA LEU A 25 10.65 -1.62 -4.02
C LEU A 25 10.23 -0.15 -3.99
N SER A 26 10.14 0.46 -2.80
CA SER A 26 9.77 1.86 -2.66
C SER A 26 10.74 2.78 -3.41
N LYS A 27 12.05 2.55 -3.28
CA LYS A 27 13.09 3.28 -4.01
C LYS A 27 13.01 3.02 -5.51
N TYR A 28 12.78 1.77 -5.92
CA TYR A 28 12.68 1.39 -7.33
C TYR A 28 11.49 2.08 -8.03
N ILE A 29 10.31 2.06 -7.40
CA ILE A 29 9.09 2.72 -7.89
C ILE A 29 9.30 4.24 -7.90
N SER A 30 9.85 4.79 -6.82
CA SER A 30 10.18 6.22 -6.70
C SER A 30 11.07 6.73 -7.83
N PHE A 31 12.15 6.01 -8.12
CA PHE A 31 13.06 6.37 -9.21
C PHE A 31 12.37 6.31 -10.57
N SER A 32 11.54 5.28 -10.79
CA SER A 32 10.79 5.08 -12.03
C SER A 32 9.74 6.17 -12.28
N MET A 33 9.22 6.81 -11.23
CA MET A 33 8.35 7.99 -11.36
C MET A 33 9.15 9.24 -11.75
N TYR A 34 10.38 9.40 -11.22
CA TYR A 34 11.22 10.58 -11.47
C TYR A 34 11.77 10.63 -12.90
N GLN A 35 12.13 9.48 -13.49
CA GLN A 35 12.73 9.41 -14.84
C GLN A 35 11.86 10.03 -15.95
N ASN A 36 10.53 10.10 -15.77
CA ASN A 36 9.61 10.63 -16.77
C ASN A 36 9.18 12.09 -16.50
N GLY A 37 9.99 12.88 -15.80
CA GLY A 37 9.71 14.30 -15.54
C GLY A 37 8.54 14.57 -14.59
N LYS A 38 7.91 13.54 -14.00
CA LYS A 38 6.87 13.67 -12.97
C LYS A 38 7.46 13.93 -11.57
N SER A 39 8.45 14.83 -11.50
CA SER A 39 9.05 15.30 -10.24
C SER A 39 8.01 15.87 -9.27
N GLU A 40 6.90 16.42 -9.79
CA GLU A 40 5.81 17.00 -9.00
C GLU A 40 5.05 15.98 -8.13
N VAL A 41 4.95 14.71 -8.56
CA VAL A 41 4.23 13.68 -7.78
C VAL A 41 4.98 13.35 -6.49
N HIS A 42 6.31 13.48 -6.49
CA HIS A 42 7.12 13.32 -5.28
C HIS A 42 7.16 14.58 -4.41
N GLN A 43 7.08 15.76 -5.01
CA GLN A 43 7.21 17.04 -4.29
C GLN A 43 5.92 17.56 -3.65
N LYS A 44 4.72 17.11 -4.08
CA LYS A 44 3.48 17.50 -3.39
C LYS A 44 3.35 16.76 -2.06
N GLU A 45 3.27 17.51 -0.97
CA GLU A 45 2.84 17.02 0.34
C GLU A 45 1.44 16.39 0.21
N GLY A 46 1.21 15.25 0.86
CA GLY A 46 -0.07 14.55 0.86
C GLY A 46 -0.02 13.13 0.29
N PHE A 47 -1.18 12.65 -0.16
CA PHE A 47 -1.35 11.26 -0.63
C PHE A 47 -0.71 11.08 -2.01
N LYS A 48 0.08 10.01 -2.16
CA LYS A 48 0.65 9.61 -3.45
C LYS A 48 -0.32 8.80 -4.32
N TYR A 49 -1.50 8.47 -3.77
CA TYR A 49 -2.58 7.70 -4.42
C TYR A 49 -2.16 6.35 -5.01
N TYR A 50 -1.11 5.73 -4.49
CA TYR A 50 -0.74 4.36 -4.83
C TYR A 50 -0.33 3.58 -3.59
N VAL A 51 -0.43 2.26 -3.71
CA VAL A 51 0.11 1.29 -2.74
C VAL A 51 0.72 0.12 -3.50
N PHE A 52 1.67 -0.58 -2.90
CA PHE A 52 2.21 -1.81 -3.48
C PHE A 52 2.34 -2.92 -2.43
N GLY A 53 2.23 -4.16 -2.90
CA GLY A 53 2.48 -5.36 -2.11
C GLY A 53 3.96 -5.75 -2.12
N GLY A 54 4.37 -6.57 -1.15
CA GLY A 54 5.73 -7.13 -1.13
C GLY A 54 6.00 -8.11 -2.27
N LEU A 55 7.27 -8.49 -2.44
CA LEU A 55 7.69 -9.53 -3.37
C LEU A 55 7.10 -10.90 -2.97
N LEU A 56 6.67 -11.67 -3.95
CA LEU A 56 6.10 -13.01 -3.80
C LEU A 56 6.73 -13.99 -4.81
N PRO A 57 6.90 -15.28 -4.44
CA PRO A 57 6.68 -15.85 -3.11
C PRO A 57 7.70 -15.34 -2.09
N ILE A 58 7.33 -15.36 -0.80
CA ILE A 58 8.29 -15.07 0.28
C ILE A 58 9.10 -16.33 0.53
N GLU A 59 10.41 -16.25 0.35
CA GLU A 59 11.32 -17.39 0.56
C GLU A 59 11.32 -17.84 2.04
N PRO A 60 11.41 -19.16 2.31
CA PRO A 60 11.50 -19.70 3.67
C PRO A 60 12.65 -19.09 4.47
N GLU A 61 13.81 -18.93 3.83
CA GLU A 61 15.05 -18.37 4.39
C GLU A 61 15.01 -16.84 4.55
N LYS A 62 13.90 -16.20 4.13
CA LYS A 62 13.74 -14.73 4.17
C LYS A 62 14.82 -13.98 3.39
N VAL A 63 15.33 -14.60 2.33
CA VAL A 63 16.28 -13.98 1.40
C VAL A 63 15.78 -14.23 -0.01
N TYR A 64 15.47 -13.16 -0.74
CA TYR A 64 15.17 -13.23 -2.17
C TYR A 64 16.47 -13.49 -2.92
N GLN A 65 16.48 -14.54 -3.75
CA GLN A 65 17.68 -15.07 -4.39
C GLN A 65 17.95 -14.40 -5.73
N GLN A 66 19.22 -14.10 -5.98
CA GLN A 66 19.73 -13.67 -7.27
C GLN A 66 19.42 -14.74 -8.34
N GLY A 67 19.04 -14.29 -9.53
CA GLY A 67 18.68 -15.18 -10.64
C GLY A 67 17.20 -15.56 -10.68
N ASN A 68 16.46 -15.38 -9.58
CA ASN A 68 15.05 -15.75 -9.51
C ASN A 68 14.12 -14.62 -9.96
N LEU A 69 12.92 -15.02 -10.39
CA LEU A 69 11.80 -14.13 -10.67
C LEU A 69 10.86 -14.08 -9.47
N TYR A 70 10.45 -12.87 -9.11
CA TYR A 70 9.44 -12.61 -8.09
C TYR A 70 8.37 -11.67 -8.64
N HIS A 71 7.20 -11.67 -7.99
CA HIS A 71 6.07 -10.86 -8.40
C HIS A 71 5.72 -9.85 -7.32
N PHE A 72 5.33 -8.66 -7.74
CA PHE A 72 4.68 -7.69 -6.86
C PHE A 72 3.57 -6.97 -7.61
N THR A 73 2.72 -6.25 -6.88
CA THR A 73 1.55 -5.57 -7.44
C THR A 73 1.52 -4.15 -6.94
N ILE A 74 1.28 -3.20 -7.86
CA ILE A 74 1.01 -1.79 -7.55
C ILE A 74 -0.47 -1.53 -7.85
N ARG A 75 -1.15 -0.76 -7.00
CA ARG A 75 -2.51 -0.28 -7.26
C ARG A 75 -2.57 1.23 -7.14
N SER A 76 -3.46 1.83 -7.91
CA SER A 76 -3.76 3.26 -7.84
C SER A 76 -5.16 3.55 -8.40
N LEU A 77 -5.75 4.67 -7.97
CA LEU A 77 -6.90 5.28 -8.64
C LEU A 77 -6.50 6.07 -9.90
N ASP A 78 -5.22 6.46 -10.02
CA ASP A 78 -4.69 7.24 -11.15
C ASP A 78 -4.22 6.31 -12.27
N GLU A 79 -4.99 6.28 -13.36
CA GLU A 79 -4.68 5.52 -14.57
C GLU A 79 -3.35 5.95 -15.19
N THR A 80 -3.12 7.26 -15.26
CA THR A 80 -1.94 7.88 -15.87
C THR A 80 -0.68 7.50 -15.10
N LEU A 81 -0.76 7.41 -13.77
CA LEU A 81 0.33 6.92 -12.93
C LEU A 81 0.68 5.47 -13.26
N ILE A 82 -0.33 4.59 -13.35
CA ILE A 82 -0.11 3.18 -13.66
C ILE A 82 0.43 2.99 -15.08
N ASP A 83 -0.08 3.72 -16.06
CA ASP A 83 0.43 3.68 -17.43
C ASP A 83 1.89 4.13 -17.51
N THR A 84 2.24 5.19 -16.77
CA THR A 84 3.64 5.64 -16.66
C THR A 84 4.52 4.54 -16.06
N LEU A 85 4.13 3.99 -14.91
CA LEU A 85 4.88 2.95 -14.22
C LEU A 85 5.02 1.67 -15.06
N SER A 86 4.01 1.32 -15.86
CA SER A 86 4.06 0.13 -16.74
C SER A 86 5.22 0.16 -17.74
N GLN A 87 5.66 1.37 -18.10
CA GLN A 87 6.78 1.60 -19.02
C GLN A 87 8.08 1.84 -18.23
N THR A 88 8.07 2.80 -17.31
CA THR A 88 9.30 3.27 -16.65
C THR A 88 9.93 2.23 -15.73
N LEU A 89 9.12 1.36 -15.09
CA LEU A 89 9.66 0.26 -14.28
C LEU A 89 10.55 -0.67 -15.13
N ARG A 90 10.16 -0.96 -16.38
CA ARG A 90 10.93 -1.82 -17.28
C ARG A 90 12.18 -1.14 -17.83
N GLN A 91 12.18 0.19 -17.91
CA GLN A 91 13.31 1.00 -18.38
C GLN A 91 14.40 1.18 -17.33
N ASN A 92 14.13 0.89 -16.05
CA ASN A 92 15.11 0.96 -14.96
C ASN A 92 16.05 -0.27 -14.96
N VAL A 93 16.70 -0.50 -16.11
CA VAL A 93 17.60 -1.64 -16.36
C VAL A 93 18.93 -1.50 -15.66
N ASN A 94 19.35 -0.28 -15.30
CA ASN A 94 20.62 -0.02 -14.64
C ASN A 94 20.57 -0.17 -13.11
N ASN A 95 19.40 -0.45 -12.53
CA ASN A 95 19.31 -0.76 -11.12
C ASN A 95 20.12 -2.02 -10.79
N GLU A 96 20.94 -1.97 -9.75
CA GLU A 96 21.86 -3.04 -9.37
C GLU A 96 21.19 -4.21 -8.65
N ASN A 97 19.96 -4.04 -8.15
CA ASN A 97 19.30 -4.98 -7.23
C ASN A 97 18.26 -5.84 -7.93
N LEU A 98 17.42 -5.21 -8.77
CA LEU A 98 16.36 -5.88 -9.49
C LEU A 98 16.10 -5.21 -10.84
N GLN A 99 15.46 -5.95 -11.74
CA GLN A 99 14.91 -5.42 -12.99
C GLN A 99 13.50 -5.94 -13.19
N VAL A 100 12.55 -5.03 -13.41
CA VAL A 100 11.20 -5.43 -13.83
C VAL A 100 11.28 -5.83 -15.30
N VAL A 101 10.95 -7.09 -15.58
CA VAL A 101 11.02 -7.69 -16.92
C VAL A 101 9.65 -7.69 -17.62
N GLU A 102 8.57 -7.72 -16.84
CA GLU A 102 7.20 -7.76 -17.35
C GLU A 102 6.28 -6.91 -16.49
N THR A 103 5.32 -6.25 -17.14
CA THR A 103 4.23 -5.53 -16.49
C THR A 103 2.90 -5.85 -17.18
N HIS A 104 1.86 -6.07 -16.38
CA HIS A 104 0.50 -6.31 -16.87
C HIS A 104 -0.49 -5.41 -16.12
N LYS A 105 -1.11 -4.48 -16.85
CA LYS A 105 -2.15 -3.59 -16.32
C LYS A 105 -3.51 -4.28 -16.38
N LYS A 106 -4.25 -4.21 -15.27
CA LYS A 106 -5.64 -4.64 -15.16
C LYS A 106 -6.49 -3.49 -14.62
N THR A 107 -7.63 -3.25 -15.26
CA THR A 107 -8.66 -2.34 -14.73
C THR A 107 -9.63 -3.14 -13.87
N VAL A 108 -9.89 -2.65 -12.66
CA VAL A 108 -10.82 -3.27 -11.71
C VAL A 108 -11.98 -2.31 -11.47
N PRO A 109 -13.20 -2.63 -11.96
CA PRO A 109 -14.38 -1.84 -11.63
C PRO A 109 -14.72 -1.99 -10.15
N GLN A 110 -15.45 -1.03 -9.60
CA GLN A 110 -16.02 -1.16 -8.27
C GLN A 110 -16.95 -2.36 -8.18
N PHE A 111 -16.79 -3.10 -7.10
CA PHE A 111 -17.57 -4.27 -6.76
C PHE A 111 -17.95 -4.19 -5.28
N PHE A 112 -18.92 -5.00 -4.85
CA PHE A 112 -19.36 -5.01 -3.46
C PHE A 112 -18.31 -5.71 -2.58
N ILE A 113 -17.86 -5.03 -1.52
CA ILE A 113 -16.82 -5.52 -0.61
C ILE A 113 -17.45 -5.78 0.75
N THR A 114 -17.46 -7.04 1.15
CA THR A 114 -17.90 -7.44 2.49
C THR A 114 -16.77 -7.29 3.51
N GLU A 115 -15.55 -7.66 3.11
CA GLU A 115 -14.40 -7.72 4.00
C GLU A 115 -13.12 -7.26 3.32
N LEU A 116 -12.27 -6.60 4.10
CA LEU A 116 -10.89 -6.28 3.75
C LEU A 116 -9.92 -7.06 4.63
N TYR A 117 -8.86 -7.57 4.01
CA TYR A 117 -7.75 -8.23 4.69
C TYR A 117 -6.45 -7.52 4.33
N SER A 118 -5.67 -7.11 5.32
CA SER A 118 -4.38 -6.47 5.06
C SER A 118 -3.31 -7.52 4.69
N ALA A 119 -2.78 -7.43 3.47
CA ALA A 119 -1.66 -8.25 3.01
C ALA A 119 -0.32 -7.75 3.59
N THR A 120 -0.18 -6.45 3.80
CA THR A 120 0.96 -5.79 4.48
C THR A 120 0.46 -5.04 5.72
N PRO A 121 1.31 -4.73 6.72
CA PRO A 121 0.83 -4.09 7.95
C PRO A 121 0.18 -2.73 7.66
N ILE A 122 -0.95 -2.46 8.31
CA ILE A 122 -1.57 -1.14 8.36
C ILE A 122 -0.85 -0.35 9.45
N ILE A 123 -0.39 0.85 9.08
CA ILE A 123 0.38 1.75 9.94
C ILE A 123 -0.47 2.97 10.22
N VAL A 124 -0.60 3.30 11.50
CA VAL A 124 -1.36 4.45 12.00
C VAL A 124 -0.47 5.13 13.02
N SER A 125 -0.12 6.39 12.78
CA SER A 125 0.69 7.18 13.70
C SER A 125 -0.16 7.64 14.88
N ILE A 126 0.42 7.68 16.07
CA ILE A 126 -0.15 8.31 17.26
C ILE A 126 0.80 9.41 17.75
N GLU A 127 0.48 10.03 18.87
CA GLU A 127 1.29 11.11 19.44
C GLU A 127 2.74 10.68 19.72
N ASN A 128 3.64 11.66 19.77
CA ASN A 128 5.06 11.47 20.09
C ASN A 128 5.84 10.56 19.13
N GLY A 129 5.42 10.49 17.86
CA GLY A 129 6.13 9.74 16.82
C GLY A 129 6.02 8.21 16.96
N LYS A 130 5.06 7.74 17.77
CA LYS A 130 4.77 6.32 17.95
C LYS A 130 3.71 5.85 16.94
N TYR A 131 3.49 4.55 16.90
CA TYR A 131 2.46 3.93 16.06
C TYR A 131 1.44 3.19 16.92
N TRP A 132 0.21 3.12 16.43
CA TRP A 132 -0.85 2.39 17.08
C TRP A 132 -0.50 0.90 17.15
N THR A 133 -0.44 0.40 18.38
CA THR A 133 -0.35 -1.03 18.70
C THR A 133 -1.19 -1.29 19.95
N MET A 134 -1.45 -2.56 20.27
CA MET A 134 -2.12 -2.92 21.53
C MET A 134 -1.34 -2.45 22.76
N GLN A 135 0.00 -2.37 22.68
CA GLN A 135 0.84 -1.94 23.79
C GLN A 135 0.91 -0.40 23.91
N GLU A 136 0.96 0.31 22.79
CA GLU A 136 1.16 1.77 22.79
C GLU A 136 -0.14 2.57 22.94
N SER A 137 -1.28 2.03 22.50
CA SER A 137 -2.59 2.67 22.64
C SER A 137 -3.64 1.66 23.11
N GLY A 138 -3.85 0.58 22.36
CA GLY A 138 -4.93 -0.39 22.65
C GLY A 138 -6.35 0.12 22.41
N ASP A 139 -6.53 1.41 22.08
CA ASP A 139 -7.84 2.00 21.81
C ASP A 139 -8.31 1.66 20.38
N ILE A 140 -9.22 0.69 20.28
CA ILE A 140 -9.82 0.25 19.01
C ILE A 140 -10.70 1.34 18.39
N MET A 141 -11.38 2.16 19.18
CA MET A 141 -12.27 3.21 18.67
C MET A 141 -11.45 4.34 18.03
N GLN A 142 -10.34 4.72 18.68
CA GLN A 142 -9.36 5.64 18.10
C GLN A 142 -8.82 5.10 16.77
N LEU A 143 -8.45 3.81 16.71
CA LEU A 143 -7.96 3.18 15.49
C LEU A 143 -9.00 3.27 14.36
N GLN A 144 -10.24 2.83 14.63
CA GLN A 144 -11.30 2.85 13.61
C GLN A 144 -11.56 4.27 13.12
N ARG A 145 -11.58 5.27 14.00
CA ARG A 145 -11.76 6.68 13.63
C ARG A 145 -10.62 7.16 12.71
N GLN A 146 -9.37 6.88 13.06
CA GLN A 146 -8.23 7.34 12.24
C GLN A 146 -8.19 6.66 10.87
N LEU A 147 -8.53 5.37 10.80
CA LEU A 147 -8.62 4.64 9.54
C LEU A 147 -9.76 5.15 8.65
N HIS A 148 -10.88 5.49 9.28
CA HIS A 148 -12.01 6.15 8.62
C HIS A 148 -11.62 7.49 8.01
N GLU A 149 -11.10 8.40 8.84
CA GLU A 149 -10.65 9.72 8.37
C GLU A 149 -9.58 9.61 7.28
N ASN A 150 -8.68 8.62 7.35
CA ASN A 150 -7.68 8.38 6.31
C ASN A 150 -8.34 8.04 4.96
N ALA A 151 -9.34 7.16 4.94
CA ALA A 151 -10.06 6.80 3.73
C ALA A 151 -10.85 7.99 3.17
N GLU A 152 -11.54 8.74 4.02
CA GLU A 152 -12.28 9.94 3.62
C GLU A 152 -11.36 11.02 3.04
N LYS A 153 -10.24 11.32 3.72
CA LYS A 153 -9.27 12.31 3.26
C LYS A 153 -8.68 11.90 1.91
N LYS A 154 -8.40 10.60 1.69
CA LYS A 154 -7.96 10.08 0.39
C LYS A 154 -9.03 10.24 -0.69
N TYR A 155 -10.29 9.90 -0.37
CA TYR A 155 -11.41 10.07 -1.30
C TYR A 155 -11.56 11.54 -1.71
N LYS A 156 -11.71 12.44 -0.74
CA LYS A 156 -11.89 13.87 -0.96
C LYS A 156 -10.73 14.48 -1.74
N SER A 157 -9.50 14.12 -1.37
CA SER A 157 -8.30 14.64 -2.02
C SER A 157 -8.15 14.17 -3.47
N PHE A 158 -8.63 12.97 -3.81
CA PHE A 158 -8.55 12.43 -5.16
C PHE A 158 -9.73 12.87 -6.06
N PHE A 159 -10.96 12.80 -5.57
CA PHE A 159 -12.17 13.08 -6.35
C PHE A 159 -12.61 14.55 -6.27
N GLY A 160 -12.08 15.34 -5.34
CA GLY A 160 -12.45 16.74 -5.15
C GLY A 160 -13.80 16.95 -4.46
N GLU A 161 -14.50 15.88 -4.10
CA GLU A 161 -15.81 15.91 -3.43
C GLU A 161 -15.77 15.27 -2.05
N SER A 162 -16.53 15.84 -1.11
CA SER A 162 -16.69 15.26 0.23
C SER A 162 -17.90 14.31 0.23
N LEU A 163 -17.75 13.16 0.89
CA LEU A 163 -18.88 12.26 1.12
C LEU A 163 -19.73 12.76 2.29
N HIS A 164 -21.04 12.57 2.23
CA HIS A 164 -21.91 12.79 3.38
C HIS A 164 -21.87 11.55 4.28
N VAL A 165 -20.92 11.55 5.21
CA VAL A 165 -20.65 10.39 6.06
C VAL A 165 -21.41 10.51 7.38
N LYS A 166 -22.23 9.50 7.66
CA LYS A 166 -23.05 9.43 8.88
C LYS A 166 -22.38 8.63 9.98
N ASP A 167 -21.80 7.49 9.60
CA ASP A 167 -21.23 6.50 10.50
C ASP A 167 -19.86 6.04 10.01
N ASN A 168 -19.11 5.38 10.90
CA ASN A 168 -17.84 4.80 10.52
C ASN A 168 -18.04 3.69 9.47
N PHE A 169 -17.31 3.72 8.36
CA PHE A 169 -17.36 2.66 7.34
C PHE A 169 -16.95 1.27 7.82
N ILE A 170 -16.20 1.20 8.93
CA ILE A 170 -15.78 -0.04 9.57
C ILE A 170 -16.88 -0.50 10.53
N GLN A 171 -17.43 -1.68 10.28
CA GLN A 171 -18.37 -2.34 11.18
C GLN A 171 -17.64 -3.12 12.29
N LEU A 172 -16.56 -3.81 11.92
CA LEU A 172 -15.76 -4.62 12.82
C LEU A 172 -14.30 -4.63 12.36
N ILE A 173 -13.36 -4.61 13.32
CA ILE A 173 -11.92 -4.75 13.06
C ILE A 173 -11.33 -5.82 13.98
N GLU A 174 -10.58 -6.75 13.39
CA GLU A 174 -9.92 -7.85 14.09
C GLU A 174 -8.42 -7.86 13.79
N ILE A 175 -7.58 -7.86 14.82
CA ILE A 175 -6.13 -8.03 14.68
C ILE A 175 -5.82 -9.49 14.33
N LYS A 176 -4.96 -9.71 13.33
CA LYS A 176 -4.63 -11.05 12.81
C LYS A 176 -3.20 -11.51 13.15
N ASN A 177 -2.36 -10.63 13.66
CA ASN A 177 -0.98 -10.92 14.06
C ASN A 177 -0.82 -10.87 15.59
N LYS A 178 0.01 -11.76 16.15
CA LYS A 178 0.31 -11.79 17.60
C LYS A 178 1.24 -10.65 18.04
N VAL A 179 2.19 -10.30 17.18
CA VAL A 179 3.20 -9.25 17.42
C VAL A 179 3.14 -8.25 16.26
N PRO A 180 3.18 -6.93 16.50
CA PRO A 180 3.24 -5.93 15.44
C PRO A 180 4.31 -6.25 14.39
N GLN A 181 3.97 -6.08 13.13
CA GLN A 181 4.93 -6.17 12.03
C GLN A 181 5.56 -4.79 11.79
N ASN A 182 6.70 -4.77 11.13
CA ASN A 182 7.35 -3.51 10.78
C ASN A 182 7.77 -3.45 9.32
N ILE A 183 7.91 -2.23 8.84
CA ILE A 183 8.61 -1.87 7.60
C ILE A 183 9.78 -0.99 8.01
N VAL A 184 10.99 -1.36 7.59
CA VAL A 184 12.22 -0.63 7.90
C VAL A 184 12.67 0.12 6.66
N ILE A 185 13.05 1.39 6.84
CA ILE A 185 13.66 2.20 5.78
C ILE A 185 14.91 2.89 6.32
N HIS A 186 15.80 3.31 5.43
CA HIS A 186 16.99 4.07 5.75
C HIS A 186 16.93 5.46 5.12
N LYS A 187 17.10 6.49 5.95
CA LYS A 187 17.15 7.88 5.53
C LYS A 187 18.29 8.60 6.27
N ASP A 188 19.15 9.29 5.52
CA ASP A 188 20.27 10.07 6.06
C ASP A 188 21.15 9.28 7.04
N GLY A 189 21.44 8.02 6.71
CA GLY A 189 22.24 7.11 7.52
C GLY A 189 21.53 6.53 8.77
N LYS A 190 20.25 6.85 8.98
CA LYS A 190 19.46 6.37 10.12
C LYS A 190 18.38 5.38 9.68
N SER A 191 18.20 4.32 10.47
CA SER A 191 17.11 3.36 10.31
C SER A 191 15.84 3.91 10.96
N ILE A 192 14.74 3.93 10.20
CA ILE A 192 13.41 4.30 10.67
C ILE A 192 12.52 3.06 10.58
N ARG A 193 11.87 2.70 11.68
CA ARG A 193 10.96 1.55 11.76
C ARG A 193 9.53 2.02 11.88
N PHE A 194 8.70 1.61 10.94
CA PHE A 194 7.26 1.83 11.00
C PHE A 194 6.59 0.58 11.56
N PHE A 195 5.85 0.70 12.66
CA PHE A 195 5.15 -0.43 13.26
C PHE A 195 3.67 -0.43 12.85
N GLY A 196 3.13 -1.61 12.60
CA GLY A 196 1.75 -1.79 12.21
C GLY A 196 1.23 -3.20 12.48
N ASN A 197 -0.07 -3.37 12.31
CA ASN A 197 -0.74 -4.63 12.53
C ASN A 197 -1.45 -5.10 11.26
N LYS A 198 -1.69 -6.41 11.19
CA LYS A 198 -2.55 -7.01 10.19
C LYS A 198 -3.97 -7.08 10.71
N PHE A 199 -4.93 -6.74 9.86
CA PHE A 199 -6.33 -6.70 10.22
C PHE A 199 -7.20 -7.47 9.22
N ARG A 200 -8.29 -8.04 9.74
CA ARG A 200 -9.52 -8.32 9.00
C ARG A 200 -10.52 -7.23 9.38
N ILE A 201 -11.21 -6.68 8.40
CA ILE A 201 -12.13 -5.55 8.58
C ILE A 201 -13.44 -5.91 7.89
N ALA A 202 -14.54 -5.95 8.64
CA ALA A 202 -15.88 -6.01 8.08
C ALA A 202 -16.42 -4.59 7.87
N LEU A 203 -17.16 -4.40 6.80
CA LEU A 203 -17.57 -3.08 6.32
C LEU A 203 -19.09 -2.94 6.39
N ASN A 204 -19.55 -1.71 6.59
CA ASN A 204 -20.94 -1.38 6.36
C ASN A 204 -21.27 -1.46 4.85
N GLU A 205 -22.52 -1.81 4.55
CA GLU A 205 -22.96 -2.10 3.18
C GLU A 205 -23.41 -0.85 2.40
N ASP A 206 -23.56 0.29 3.09
CA ASP A 206 -24.03 1.53 2.49
C ASP A 206 -23.05 2.07 1.43
N GLU A 207 -23.57 2.91 0.52
CA GLU A 207 -22.82 3.41 -0.62
C GLU A 207 -21.53 4.15 -0.22
N VAL A 208 -21.57 4.94 0.85
CA VAL A 208 -20.41 5.71 1.34
C VAL A 208 -19.33 4.76 1.83
N SER A 209 -19.73 3.77 2.63
CA SER A 209 -18.80 2.76 3.15
C SER A 209 -18.15 1.94 2.04
N GLN A 210 -18.92 1.58 1.01
CA GLN A 210 -18.40 0.86 -0.16
C GLN A 210 -17.43 1.72 -0.99
N LYS A 211 -17.69 3.02 -1.14
CA LYS A 211 -16.74 3.95 -1.80
C LYS A 211 -15.43 4.04 -1.02
N LEU A 212 -15.51 4.22 0.30
CA LEU A 212 -14.33 4.31 1.18
C LEU A 212 -13.51 3.01 1.17
N ALA A 213 -14.17 1.86 1.30
CA ALA A 213 -13.54 0.56 1.19
C ALA A 213 -12.82 0.38 -0.16
N PHE A 214 -13.46 0.79 -1.26
CA PHE A 214 -12.85 0.71 -2.59
C PHE A 214 -11.62 1.62 -2.73
N VAL A 215 -11.63 2.82 -2.14
CA VAL A 215 -10.43 3.69 -2.06
C VAL A 215 -9.29 3.00 -1.31
N THR A 216 -9.57 2.33 -0.19
CA THR A 216 -8.53 1.61 0.57
C THR A 216 -7.94 0.42 -0.20
N LEU A 217 -8.71 -0.26 -1.05
CA LEU A 217 -8.18 -1.29 -1.96
C LEU A 217 -7.21 -0.72 -2.99
N ALA A 218 -7.51 0.47 -3.50
CA ALA A 218 -6.79 1.12 -4.59
C ALA A 218 -5.52 1.84 -4.10
N CYS A 219 -5.60 2.52 -2.97
CA CYS A 219 -4.54 3.43 -2.47
C CYS A 219 -3.94 2.99 -1.13
N GLY A 220 -4.36 1.84 -0.62
CA GLY A 220 -3.95 1.32 0.67
C GLY A 220 -4.69 1.97 1.85
N MET A 221 -4.70 1.28 2.98
CA MET A 221 -5.33 1.72 4.23
C MET A 221 -4.30 2.28 5.21
N GLY A 222 -4.63 3.33 5.95
CA GLY A 222 -3.72 3.97 6.89
C GLY A 222 -2.62 4.79 6.19
N GLU A 223 -1.44 4.82 6.79
CA GLU A 223 -0.31 5.66 6.37
C GLU A 223 0.83 4.85 5.73
N LYS A 224 1.84 5.57 5.22
CA LYS A 224 3.08 5.00 4.65
C LYS A 224 2.84 4.07 3.45
N ASN A 225 1.76 4.28 2.69
CA ASN A 225 1.40 3.43 1.54
C ASN A 225 2.45 3.43 0.43
N SER A 226 3.19 4.54 0.26
CA SER A 226 4.34 4.65 -0.66
C SER A 226 5.58 3.86 -0.20
N TYR A 227 5.56 3.29 1.00
CA TYR A 227 6.55 2.35 1.51
C TYR A 227 5.99 0.90 1.56
N GLY A 228 4.79 0.67 0.99
CA GLY A 228 4.16 -0.64 0.89
C GLY A 228 3.27 -1.03 2.08
N ALA A 229 3.03 -0.11 3.01
CA ALA A 229 2.10 -0.33 4.12
C ALA A 229 0.63 -0.32 3.67
N GLY A 230 -0.20 -1.10 4.34
CA GLY A 230 -1.66 -1.09 4.17
C GLY A 230 -2.16 -1.59 2.81
N PHE A 231 -1.45 -2.49 2.14
CA PHE A 231 -1.94 -3.14 0.92
C PHE A 231 -3.09 -4.09 1.27
N MET A 232 -4.28 -3.82 0.75
CA MET A 232 -5.51 -4.53 1.14
C MET A 232 -5.93 -5.57 0.09
N LEU A 233 -6.54 -6.67 0.54
CA LEU A 233 -7.21 -7.66 -0.28
C LEU A 233 -8.71 -7.58 0.01
N GLY A 234 -9.53 -7.50 -1.02
CA GLY A 234 -10.98 -7.43 -0.89
C GLY A 234 -11.63 -8.79 -1.14
N LYS A 235 -12.55 -9.17 -0.25
CA LYS A 235 -13.49 -10.27 -0.45
C LYS A 235 -14.88 -9.69 -0.68
N GLY A 236 -15.61 -10.27 -1.63
CA GLY A 236 -16.95 -9.83 -1.99
C GLY A 236 -17.39 -10.37 -3.35
N MET A 237 -18.60 -10.00 -3.76
CA MET A 237 -19.18 -10.41 -5.04
C MET A 237 -18.57 -9.56 -6.17
N ARG A 238 -17.90 -10.22 -7.12
CA ARG A 238 -17.25 -9.62 -8.29
C ARG A 238 -18.08 -9.83 -9.54
#